data_AF-A0A5C9AEQ2-F1
#
_entry.id   AF-A0A5C9AEQ2-F1
#
_cell.length_a   1.000
_cell.length_b   1.000
_cell.length_c   1.000
_cell.angle_alpha   90.00
_cell.angle_beta   90.00
_cell.angle_gamma   90.00
#
_symmetry.space_group_name_H-M   'P 1'
#
loop_
_entity.id
_entity.type
_entity.pdbx_description
1 polymer ?
#
loop_
_entity_poly.entity_id
_entity_poly.type
_entity_poly.pdbx_seq_one_letter_code
_entity_poly.pdbx_strand_id
1 'polypeptide(L)' 'MTFRNCVAVDLGASSGRVMLARYERECRSLTLREIHRFNNGLHSQNGYVTWDVDSLESAIRLGLNKVCEEG' A
#
# COMPACT_ATOMS: atom_id res chain seq x y z
N MET A 1 -23.91 12.20 -4.66
CA MET A 1 -23.03 11.06 -4.34
C MET A 1 -21.71 11.58 -3.77
N THR A 2 -21.64 11.76 -2.46
CA THR A 2 -20.37 12.04 -1.79
C THR A 2 -19.68 10.73 -1.43
N PHE A 3 -18.63 10.37 -2.18
CA PHE A 3 -17.74 9.26 -1.85
C PHE A 3 -16.36 9.78 -1.45
N ARG A 4 -15.61 9.01 -0.67
CA ARG A 4 -14.20 9.28 -0.36
C ARG A 4 -13.34 8.11 -0.80
N ASN A 5 -12.22 8.44 -1.45
CA ASN A 5 -11.15 7.50 -1.72
C ASN A 5 -10.09 7.67 -0.63
N CYS A 6 -9.71 6.59 0.03
CA CYS A 6 -8.66 6.55 1.04
C CYS A 6 -7.64 5.50 0.63
N VAL A 7 -6.35 5.85 0.66
CA VAL A 7 -5.27 4.89 0.43
C VAL A 7 -4.76 4.40 1.79
N ALA A 8 -4.65 3.08 1.95
CA ALA A 8 -4.04 2.44 3.10
C ALA A 8 -2.73 1.75 2.67
N VAL A 9 -1.64 2.04 3.39
CA VAL A 9 -0.35 1.37 3.24
C VAL A 9 -0.17 0.46 4.46
N ASP A 10 -0.10 -0.85 4.22
CA ASP A 10 0.03 -1.87 5.25
C ASP A 10 1.32 -2.65 5.03
N LEU A 11 2.21 -2.61 6.02
CA LEU A 11 3.55 -3.20 5.97
C LEU A 11 3.65 -4.31 7.02
N GLY A 12 3.48 -5.55 6.57
CA GLY A 12 3.75 -6.74 7.36
C GLY A 12 5.21 -7.18 7.22
N ALA A 13 5.68 -8.02 8.14
CA ALA A 13 7.06 -8.52 8.15
C ALA A 13 7.43 -9.33 6.88
N SER A 14 6.46 -9.95 6.22
CA SER A 14 6.67 -10.78 5.02
C SER A 14 6.11 -10.18 3.72
N SER A 15 5.26 -9.16 3.81
CA SER A 15 4.66 -8.52 2.63
C SER A 15 4.20 -7.11 2.95
N GLY A 16 4.24 -6.23 1.96
CA GLY A 16 3.59 -4.93 1.99
C GLY A 16 2.51 -4.82 0.93
N ARG A 17 1.53 -3.95 1.18
CA ARG A 17 0.48 -3.63 0.22
C ARG A 17 0.03 -2.18 0.30
N VAL A 18 -0.32 -1.63 -0.87
CA VAL A 18 -1.07 -0.39 -1.03
C VAL A 18 -2.48 -0.76 -1.46
N MET A 19 -3.48 -0.38 -0.67
CA MET A 19 -4.89 -0.62 -0.96
C MET A 19 -5.64 0.70 -1.15
N LEU A 20 -6.59 0.70 -2.08
CA LEU A 20 -7.55 1.78 -2.26
C LEU A 20 -8.90 1.37 -1.68
N ALA A 21 -9.38 2.16 -0.72
CA ALA A 21 -10.71 2.05 -0.17
C ALA A 21 -11.60 3.15 -0.76
N ARG A 22 -12.80 2.77 -1.21
CA ARG A 22 -13.85 3.72 -1.60
C ARG A 22 -15.01 3.58 -0.63
N TYR A 23 -15.31 4.66 0.08
CA TYR A 23 -16.42 4.73 1.02
C TYR A 23 -17.51 5.67 0.52
N GLU A 24 -18.72 5.14 0.37
CA GLU A 24 -19.91 5.87 -0.08
C GLU A 24 -20.85 6.08 1.12
N ARG A 25 -20.94 7.31 1.61
CA ARG A 25 -21.65 7.61 2.87
C ARG A 25 -23.16 7.35 2.79
N GLU A 26 -23.76 7.65 1.64
CA GLU A 26 -25.21 7.58 1.44
C GLU A 26 -25.74 6.14 1.57
N CYS A 27 -25.08 5.18 0.92
CA CYS A 27 -25.44 3.76 0.97
C CYS A 27 -24.63 2.96 2.01
N ARG A 28 -23.71 3.61 2.73
CA ARG A 28 -22.77 3.00 3.69
C ARG A 28 -21.96 1.85 3.07
N SER A 29 -21.66 1.95 1.78
CA SER A 29 -20.88 0.96 1.05
C SER A 29 -19.38 1.22 1.20
N LEU A 30 -18.61 0.16 1.42
CA LEU A 30 -17.15 0.17 1.43
C LEU A 30 -16.66 -0.87 0.43
N THR A 31 -15.86 -0.46 -0.54
CA THR A 31 -15.12 -1.37 -1.41
C THR A 31 -13.63 -1.20 -1.21
N LEU A 32 -12.91 -2.31 -1.33
CA LEU A 32 -11.46 -2.37 -1.20
C LEU A 32 -10.86 -2.96 -2.47
N ARG A 33 -9.79 -2.36 -2.96
CA ARG A 33 -9.00 -2.86 -4.09
C ARG A 33 -7.54 -2.87 -3.72
N GLU A 34 -6.86 -3.99 -3.97
CA GLU A 34 -5.41 -4.07 -3.88
C GLU A 34 -4.81 -3.41 -5.12
N ILE A 35 -4.02 -2.35 -4.92
CA ILE A 35 -3.39 -1.59 -6.00
C ILE A 35 -1.99 -2.11 -6.28
N HIS A 36 -1.25 -2.41 -5.21
CA HIS A 36 0.09 -2.95 -5.33
C HIS A 36 0.43 -3.81 -4.12
N ARG A 37 0.89 -5.02 -4.38
CA ARG A 37 1.48 -5.93 -3.40
C ARG A 37 2.95 -6.15 -3.73
N PHE A 38 3.77 -6.17 -2.69
CA PHE A 38 5.20 -6.35 -2.78
C PHE A 38 5.72 -7.19 -1.62
N ASN A 39 6.87 -7.83 -1.81
CA ASN A 39 7.51 -8.60 -0.75
C ASN A 39 8.12 -7.66 0.28
N ASN A 40 8.09 -8.09 1.53
CA ASN A 40 8.90 -7.52 2.59
C ASN A 40 9.65 -8.66 3.28
N GLY A 41 10.83 -8.41 3.80
CA GLY A 41 11.60 -9.45 4.45
C GLY A 41 12.81 -8.89 5.18
N LEU A 42 13.35 -9.73 6.04
CA LEU A 42 14.59 -9.42 6.73
C LEU A 42 15.77 -9.63 5.77
N HIS A 43 16.68 -8.66 5.74
CA HIS A 43 17.90 -8.69 4.95
C HIS A 43 19.12 -8.74 5.87
N SER A 44 20.08 -9.61 5.55
CA SER A 44 21.37 -9.63 6.23
C SER A 44 22.30 -8.60 5.59
N GLN A 45 22.68 -7.57 6.35
CA GLN A 45 23.58 -6.51 5.88
C GLN A 45 24.62 -6.19 6.95
N ASN A 46 25.90 -6.32 6.61
CA ASN A 46 27.05 -6.01 7.49
C ASN A 46 26.97 -6.68 8.88
N GLY A 47 26.46 -7.92 8.95
CA GLY A 47 26.31 -8.67 10.19
C GLY A 47 25.04 -8.35 10.99
N TYR A 48 24.16 -7.47 10.49
CA TYR A 48 22.87 -7.14 11.10
C TYR A 48 21.70 -7.65 10.26
N VAL A 49 20.57 -7.82 10.94
CA VAL A 49 19.29 -8.12 10.32
C VAL A 49 18.53 -6.80 10.18
N THR A 50 18.18 -6.43 8.95
CA THR A 50 17.69 -5.10 8.57
C THR A 50 16.47 -5.19 7.66
N TRP A 51 15.77 -4.07 7.51
CA TRP A 51 14.74 -3.88 6.50
C TRP A 51 15.31 -3.06 5.35
N ASP A 52 14.97 -3.40 4.12
CA ASP A 52 15.31 -2.58 2.95
C ASP A 52 14.30 -1.44 2.80
N VAL A 53 14.51 -0.35 3.54
CA VAL A 53 13.59 0.79 3.58
C VAL A 53 13.48 1.52 2.25
N ASP A 54 14.53 1.53 1.43
CA ASP A 54 14.54 2.20 0.13
C ASP A 54 13.66 1.43 -0.86
N SER A 55 13.74 0.09 -0.86
CA SER A 55 12.84 -0.77 -1.64
C SER A 55 11.39 -0.63 -1.16
N LEU A 56 11.15 -0.57 0.16
CA LEU A 56 9.80 -0.37 0.70
C LEU A 56 9.22 0.98 0.29
N GLU A 57 9.98 2.08 0.41
CA GLU A 57 9.54 3.41 -0.02
C GLU A 57 9.24 3.43 -1.52
N SER A 58 10.11 2.84 -2.33
CA SER A 58 9.93 2.75 -3.79
C SER A 58 8.65 1.99 -4.16
N ALA A 59 8.37 0.87 -3.48
CA ALA A 59 7.15 0.10 -3.68
C ALA A 59 5.89 0.89 -3.26
N ILE A 60 5.94 1.61 -2.13
CA ILE A 60 4.85 2.48 -1.69
C ILE A 60 4.57 3.56 -2.74
N ARG A 61 5.61 4.26 -3.21
CA ARG A 61 5.50 5.29 -4.24
C ARG A 61 4.92 4.74 -5.54
N LEU A 62 5.35 3.54 -5.96
CA LEU A 62 4.77 2.87 -7.13
C LEU A 62 3.26 2.63 -6.95
N GLY A 63 2.82 2.16 -5.77
CA GLY A 63 1.41 1.97 -5.48
C GLY A 63 0.61 3.28 -5.49
N LEU A 64 1.16 4.36 -4.94
CA LEU A 64 0.54 5.68 -4.94
C LEU A 64 0.44 6.27 -6.36
N ASN A 65 1.49 6.15 -7.16
CA ASN A 65 1.49 6.61 -8.56
C ASN A 65 0.42 5.89 -9.37
N LYS A 66 0.25 4.56 -9.19
CA LYS A 66 -0.84 3.81 -9.81
C LYS A 66 -2.22 4.35 -9.44
N VAL A 67 -2.45 4.73 -8.18
CA VAL A 67 -3.71 5.36 -7.77
C VAL A 67 -3.91 6.70 -8.48
N CYS A 68 -2.85 7.50 -8.65
CA CYS A 68 -2.91 8.77 -9.37
C CYS A 68 -3.17 8.59 -10.87
N GLU A 69 -2.66 7.54 -11.50
CA GLU A 69 -2.89 7.22 -12.90
C GLU A 69 -4.30 6.67 -13.18
N GLU A 70 -4.92 6.01 -12.19
CA GLU A 70 -6.28 5.47 -12.27
C GLU A 70 -7.37 6.50 -11.91
N GLY A 71 -6.99 7.69 -11.41
CA GLY A 71 -7.89 8.76 -10.95
C GLY A 71 -8.11 9.84 -11.99
#